data_AF-A0A937HMY9-F1
#
_entry.id   AF-A0A937HMY9-F1
#
_cell.length_a   1.000
_cell.length_b   1.000
_cell.length_c   1.000
_cell.angle_alpha   90.00
_cell.angle_beta   90.00
_cell.angle_gamma   90.00
#
_symmetry.space_group_name_H-M   'P 1'
#
loop_
_entity.id
_entity.type
_entity.pdbx_description
1 polymer ?
#
loop_
_entity_poly.entity_id
_entity_poly.type
_entity_poly.pdbx_seq_one_letter_code
_entity_poly.pdbx_strand_id
1 'polypeptide(L)'
;MGVTRISDWRQCFDAIIDVRSPAEFADDHIPGAVSLPALSNEERAEVGTLYKQHSAFEARKIGAALVSRNLARHIETYFMDKPGGFRPLIYCWRGGQRSGSVALVLAEIGFLPHTLEGGYKRYRQDVMTQLETDPTRFRFRIIAGQTGTGKTRFLEALAAAGGQVLDLEGLANHKGSMFGLRPGDSQPSPRSFDSRLAAAIRGFDP
;
A
#
# COMPACT_ATOMS: atom_id res chain seq x y z
N MET A 1 -10.22 -21.10 14.96
CA MET A 1 -9.25 -20.14 14.37
C MET A 1 -10.04 -18.95 13.86
N GLY A 2 -9.51 -17.74 13.90
CA GLY A 2 -10.31 -16.54 13.61
C GLY A 2 -9.49 -15.40 13.05
N VAL A 3 -10.17 -14.35 12.60
CA VAL A 3 -9.53 -13.15 12.06
C VAL A 3 -8.99 -12.30 13.21
N THR A 4 -7.69 -12.05 13.22
CA THR A 4 -7.08 -11.13 14.19
C THR A 4 -7.17 -9.70 13.68
N ARG A 5 -7.63 -8.77 14.52
CA ARG A 5 -7.60 -7.33 14.21
C ARG A 5 -6.37 -6.70 14.85
N ILE A 6 -5.67 -5.87 14.08
CA ILE A 6 -4.45 -5.20 14.53
C ILE A 6 -4.50 -3.72 14.19
N SER A 7 -3.80 -2.91 14.97
CA SER A 7 -3.66 -1.48 14.73
C SER A 7 -2.31 -1.09 14.14
N ASP A 8 -1.27 -1.93 14.36
CA ASP A 8 0.08 -1.71 13.83
C ASP A 8 0.38 -2.62 12.64
N TRP A 9 0.49 -2.02 11.47
CA TRP A 9 0.77 -2.70 10.20
C TRP A 9 2.25 -3.01 9.99
N ARG A 10 3.14 -2.55 10.88
CA ARG A 10 4.61 -2.73 10.77
C ARG A 10 5.12 -4.07 11.31
N GLN A 11 4.23 -4.91 11.84
CA GLN A 11 4.59 -6.26 12.27
C GLN A 11 4.98 -7.13 11.06
N CYS A 12 5.63 -8.27 11.33
CA CYS A 12 6.01 -9.21 10.28
C CYS A 12 4.79 -10.04 9.84
N PHE A 13 4.48 -9.98 8.55
CA PHE A 13 3.46 -10.77 7.88
C PHE A 13 4.08 -11.49 6.70
N ASP A 14 3.53 -12.66 6.35
CA ASP A 14 4.02 -13.41 5.18
C ASP A 14 3.65 -12.69 3.87
N ALA A 15 2.56 -11.92 3.89
CA ALA A 15 2.17 -11.02 2.82
C ALA A 15 1.30 -9.87 3.35
N ILE A 16 1.38 -8.72 2.70
CA ILE A 16 0.43 -7.61 2.87
C ILE A 16 -0.47 -7.58 1.64
N ILE A 17 -1.79 -7.62 1.84
CA ILE A 17 -2.79 -7.80 0.79
C ILE A 17 -3.73 -6.61 0.80
N ASP A 18 -3.71 -5.85 -0.29
CA ASP A 18 -4.65 -4.76 -0.55
C ASP A 18 -5.85 -5.30 -1.34
N VAL A 19 -7.03 -5.26 -0.73
CA VAL A 19 -8.27 -5.70 -1.37
C VAL A 19 -9.12 -4.53 -1.90
N ARG A 20 -8.56 -3.32 -1.95
CA ARG A 20 -9.19 -2.17 -2.62
C ARG A 20 -9.21 -2.35 -4.14
N SER A 21 -9.89 -1.46 -4.86
CA SER A 21 -9.93 -1.57 -6.33
C SER A 21 -8.57 -1.26 -6.95
N PRO A 22 -8.28 -1.72 -8.19
CA PRO A 22 -7.01 -1.47 -8.85
C PRO A 22 -6.60 0.01 -8.90
N ALA A 23 -7.56 0.92 -9.13
CA ALA A 23 -7.30 2.36 -9.13
C ALA A 23 -6.93 2.91 -7.74
N GLU A 24 -7.57 2.40 -6.66
CA GLU A 24 -7.22 2.77 -5.29
C GLU A 24 -5.79 2.30 -4.93
N PHE A 25 -5.38 1.13 -5.42
CA PHE A 25 -4.03 0.58 -5.22
C PHE A 25 -2.98 1.35 -6.03
N ALA A 26 -3.27 1.67 -7.30
CA ALA A 26 -2.37 2.41 -8.18
C ALA A 26 -2.11 3.85 -7.71
N ASP A 27 -3.08 4.48 -7.05
CA ASP A 27 -2.93 5.80 -6.45
C ASP A 27 -1.87 5.80 -5.34
N ASP A 28 -1.98 4.89 -4.37
CA ASP A 28 -0.98 4.65 -3.30
C ASP A 28 -1.40 3.41 -2.50
N HIS A 29 -0.44 2.68 -1.92
CA HIS A 29 -0.66 1.46 -1.14
C HIS A 29 0.46 1.27 -0.11
N ILE A 30 0.26 0.36 0.85
CA ILE A 30 1.31 0.01 1.82
C ILE A 30 2.50 -0.58 1.04
N PRO A 31 3.75 -0.11 1.24
CA PRO A 31 4.92 -0.64 0.56
C PRO A 31 5.02 -2.16 0.68
N GLY A 32 5.24 -2.84 -0.45
CA GLY A 32 5.31 -4.31 -0.52
C GLY A 32 3.96 -5.02 -0.55
N ALA A 33 2.84 -4.29 -0.53
CA ALA A 33 1.52 -4.91 -0.65
C ALA A 33 1.27 -5.49 -2.05
N VAL A 34 0.59 -6.64 -2.09
CA VAL A 34 0.08 -7.27 -3.31
C VAL A 34 -1.39 -6.87 -3.49
N SER A 35 -1.76 -6.50 -4.71
CA SER A 35 -3.14 -6.14 -5.05
C SER A 35 -3.96 -7.40 -5.35
N LEU A 36 -4.93 -7.72 -4.49
CA LEU A 36 -5.93 -8.78 -4.70
C LEU A 36 -7.34 -8.19 -4.50
N PRO A 37 -7.85 -7.42 -5.49
CA PRO A 37 -9.05 -6.62 -5.30
C PRO A 37 -10.27 -7.47 -4.94
N ALA A 38 -10.99 -7.04 -3.90
CA ALA A 38 -12.30 -7.63 -3.57
C ALA A 38 -13.35 -7.24 -4.65
N LEU A 39 -13.18 -6.06 -5.25
CA LEU A 39 -13.99 -5.55 -6.35
C LEU A 39 -13.07 -4.87 -7.38
N SER A 40 -13.36 -5.03 -8.66
CA SER A 40 -12.80 -4.21 -9.75
C SER A 40 -13.21 -2.74 -9.61
N ASN A 41 -12.68 -1.87 -10.48
CA ASN A 41 -13.02 -0.44 -10.44
C ASN A 41 -14.49 -0.22 -10.77
N GLU A 42 -14.99 -0.96 -11.75
CA GLU A 42 -16.36 -0.92 -12.27
C GLU A 42 -17.33 -1.47 -11.22
N GLU A 43 -17.05 -2.67 -10.69
CA GLU A 43 -17.84 -3.29 -9.61
C GLU A 43 -17.89 -2.39 -8.36
N ARG A 44 -16.77 -1.76 -7.99
CA ARG A 44 -16.73 -0.81 -6.87
C ARG A 44 -17.61 0.41 -7.13
N ALA A 45 -17.59 0.95 -8.34
CA ALA A 45 -18.42 2.09 -8.73
C ALA A 45 -19.92 1.73 -8.69
N GLU A 46 -20.27 0.56 -9.24
CA GLU A 46 -21.65 0.04 -9.24
C GLU A 46 -22.17 -0.17 -7.81
N VAL A 47 -21.48 -0.97 -7.00
CA VAL A 47 -21.86 -1.25 -5.61
C VAL A 47 -21.92 0.04 -4.78
N GLY A 48 -20.96 0.96 -4.99
CA GLY A 48 -20.93 2.25 -4.31
C GLY A 48 -22.12 3.14 -4.68
N THR A 49 -22.56 3.10 -5.94
CA THR A 49 -23.72 3.84 -6.43
C THR A 49 -25.01 3.27 -5.84
N LEU A 50 -25.17 1.95 -5.91
CA LEU A 50 -26.32 1.25 -5.35
C LEU A 50 -26.47 1.49 -3.84
N TYR A 51 -25.35 1.48 -3.11
CA TYR A 51 -25.33 1.74 -1.67
C TYR A 51 -25.84 3.14 -1.33
N LYS A 52 -25.45 4.15 -2.12
CA LYS A 52 -25.81 5.55 -1.88
C LYS A 52 -27.22 5.90 -2.37
N GLN A 53 -27.62 5.38 -3.53
CA GLN A 53 -28.81 5.84 -4.25
C GLN A 53 -30.03 4.96 -4.00
N HIS A 54 -29.86 3.69 -3.63
CA HIS A 54 -30.98 2.75 -3.48
C HIS A 54 -31.08 2.18 -2.06
N SER A 55 -30.22 1.24 -1.70
CA SER A 55 -30.29 0.55 -0.41
C SER A 55 -28.94 -0.06 -0.04
N ALA A 56 -28.52 0.19 1.20
CA ALA A 56 -27.32 -0.43 1.77
C ALA A 56 -27.43 -1.96 1.80
N PHE A 57 -28.64 -2.51 1.98
CA PHE A 57 -28.83 -3.96 2.05
C PHE A 57 -28.68 -4.62 0.67
N GLU A 58 -29.31 -4.08 -0.38
CA GLU A 58 -29.16 -4.62 -1.74
C GLU A 58 -27.72 -4.48 -2.25
N ALA A 59 -27.06 -3.36 -1.94
CA ALA A 59 -25.64 -3.19 -2.24
C ALA A 59 -24.75 -4.23 -1.53
N ARG A 60 -25.08 -4.61 -0.29
CA ARG A 60 -24.35 -5.68 0.41
C ARG A 60 -24.57 -7.03 -0.23
N LYS A 61 -25.79 -7.36 -0.71
CA LYS A 61 -26.07 -8.63 -1.40
C LYS A 61 -25.27 -8.76 -2.69
N ILE A 62 -25.33 -7.75 -3.56
CA ILE A 62 -24.58 -7.74 -4.82
C ILE A 62 -23.08 -7.72 -4.53
N GLY A 63 -22.64 -6.86 -3.61
CA GLY A 63 -21.24 -6.79 -3.19
C GLY A 63 -20.72 -8.12 -2.67
N ALA A 64 -21.47 -8.84 -1.83
CA ALA A 64 -21.07 -10.14 -1.32
C ALA A 64 -20.87 -11.17 -2.44
N ALA A 65 -21.79 -11.22 -3.42
CA ALA A 65 -21.65 -12.13 -4.55
C ALA A 65 -20.40 -11.84 -5.39
N LEU A 66 -20.11 -10.56 -5.66
CA LEU A 66 -18.93 -10.14 -6.42
C LEU A 66 -17.64 -10.43 -5.67
N VAL A 67 -17.58 -10.08 -4.38
CA VAL A 67 -16.42 -10.35 -3.52
C VAL A 67 -16.13 -11.85 -3.45
N SER A 68 -17.15 -12.69 -3.30
CA SER A 68 -16.96 -14.15 -3.28
C SER A 68 -16.39 -14.69 -4.60
N ARG A 69 -16.87 -14.20 -5.76
CA ARG A 69 -16.32 -14.60 -7.07
C ARG A 69 -14.87 -14.16 -7.23
N ASN A 70 -14.55 -12.93 -6.85
CA ASN A 70 -13.20 -12.41 -6.95
C ASN A 70 -12.25 -13.13 -5.99
N LEU A 71 -12.71 -13.43 -4.78
CA LEU A 71 -11.94 -14.21 -3.81
C LEU A 71 -11.67 -15.63 -4.28
N ALA A 72 -12.65 -16.30 -4.89
CA ALA A 72 -12.44 -17.64 -5.46
C ALA A 72 -11.27 -17.64 -6.46
N ARG A 73 -11.25 -16.65 -7.38
CA ARG A 73 -10.15 -16.46 -8.33
C ARG A 73 -8.81 -16.22 -7.63
N HIS A 74 -8.77 -15.38 -6.59
CA HIS A 74 -7.55 -15.10 -5.84
C HIS A 74 -7.06 -16.32 -5.07
N ILE A 75 -7.98 -17.15 -4.54
CA ILE A 75 -7.62 -18.41 -3.91
C ILE A 75 -6.91 -19.31 -4.91
N GLU A 76 -7.54 -19.53 -6.07
CA GLU A 76 -7.01 -20.36 -7.15
C GLU A 76 -5.63 -19.88 -7.66
N THR A 77 -5.41 -18.57 -7.74
CA THR A 77 -4.23 -18.00 -8.40
C THR A 77 -3.10 -17.60 -7.46
N TYR A 78 -3.38 -17.32 -6.18
CA TYR A 78 -2.39 -16.77 -5.23
C TYR A 78 -2.24 -17.60 -3.95
N PHE A 79 -3.31 -18.21 -3.45
CA PHE A 79 -3.29 -18.89 -2.15
C PHE A 79 -3.16 -20.41 -2.21
N MET A 80 -3.44 -21.04 -3.35
CA MET A 80 -3.44 -22.51 -3.50
C MET A 80 -2.12 -23.18 -3.11
N ASP A 81 -0.99 -22.51 -3.29
CA ASP A 81 0.36 -23.02 -3.00
C ASP A 81 0.86 -22.63 -1.59
N LYS A 82 0.06 -21.90 -0.81
CA LYS A 82 0.48 -21.40 0.51
C LYS A 82 0.27 -22.46 1.60
N PRO A 83 1.20 -22.60 2.55
CA PRO A 83 1.08 -23.59 3.61
C PRO A 83 -0.03 -23.23 4.59
N GLY A 84 -0.54 -24.24 5.31
CA GLY A 84 -1.39 -24.01 6.48
C GLY A 84 -0.71 -23.07 7.48
N GLY A 85 -1.48 -22.20 8.13
CA GLY A 85 -0.94 -21.21 9.06
C GLY A 85 -0.35 -19.95 8.41
N PHE A 86 -0.39 -19.80 7.07
CA PHE A 86 0.00 -18.56 6.37
C PHE A 86 -0.68 -17.33 6.99
N ARG A 87 0.09 -16.25 7.20
CA ARG A 87 -0.29 -15.09 8.01
C ARG A 87 -0.38 -13.80 7.18
N PRO A 88 -1.40 -13.64 6.33
CA PRO A 88 -1.56 -12.42 5.54
C PRO A 88 -2.13 -11.28 6.38
N LEU A 89 -1.61 -10.06 6.19
CA LEU A 89 -2.29 -8.83 6.59
C LEU A 89 -3.18 -8.35 5.46
N ILE A 90 -4.48 -8.18 5.73
CA ILE A 90 -5.48 -7.83 4.72
C ILE A 90 -6.10 -6.49 5.08
N TYR A 91 -6.13 -5.56 4.14
CA TYR A 91 -6.75 -4.26 4.37
C TYR A 91 -7.58 -3.79 3.18
N CYS A 92 -8.59 -2.98 3.51
CA CYS A 92 -9.33 -2.19 2.53
C CYS A 92 -9.28 -0.72 2.94
N TRP A 93 -10.08 0.16 2.31
CA TRP A 93 -10.03 1.61 2.57
C TRP A 93 -10.16 1.99 4.07
N ARG A 94 -11.06 1.31 4.80
CA ARG A 94 -11.37 1.60 6.23
C ARG A 94 -11.28 0.39 7.16
N GLY A 95 -10.76 -0.75 6.68
CA GLY A 95 -10.74 -1.99 7.48
C GLY A 95 -12.15 -2.54 7.77
N GLY A 96 -13.09 -2.32 6.85
CA GLY A 96 -14.49 -2.71 6.99
C GLY A 96 -14.84 -4.02 6.29
N GLN A 97 -16.06 -4.09 5.72
CA GLN A 97 -16.64 -5.32 5.19
C GLN A 97 -15.81 -6.00 4.09
N ARG A 98 -15.16 -5.23 3.18
CA ARG A 98 -14.36 -5.81 2.08
C ARG A 98 -13.20 -6.68 2.59
N SER A 99 -12.36 -6.14 3.48
CA SER A 99 -11.26 -6.90 4.07
C SER A 99 -11.75 -7.96 5.05
N GLY A 100 -12.83 -7.67 5.79
CA GLY A 100 -13.43 -8.63 6.73
C GLY A 100 -13.95 -9.89 6.04
N SER A 101 -14.70 -9.76 4.94
CA SER A 101 -15.26 -10.92 4.22
C SER A 101 -14.17 -11.81 3.62
N VAL A 102 -13.11 -11.20 3.07
CA VAL A 102 -11.95 -11.94 2.56
C VAL A 102 -11.25 -12.68 3.69
N ALA A 103 -10.96 -11.98 4.79
CA ALA A 103 -10.29 -12.58 5.94
C ALA A 103 -11.08 -13.74 6.56
N LEU A 104 -12.41 -13.65 6.61
CA LEU A 104 -13.26 -14.72 7.15
C LEU A 104 -13.09 -16.02 6.37
N VAL A 105 -13.20 -15.99 5.04
CA VAL A 105 -13.04 -17.19 4.21
C VAL A 105 -11.62 -17.75 4.30
N LEU A 106 -10.60 -16.89 4.32
CA LEU A 106 -9.22 -17.35 4.46
C LEU A 106 -8.96 -17.98 5.83
N ALA A 107 -9.61 -17.51 6.90
CA ALA A 107 -9.53 -18.13 8.21
C ALA A 107 -10.16 -19.54 8.23
N GLU A 108 -11.29 -19.73 7.52
CA GLU A 108 -11.94 -21.04 7.39
C GLU A 108 -11.09 -22.06 6.61
N ILE A 109 -10.22 -21.60 5.70
CA ILE A 109 -9.26 -22.45 4.99
C ILE A 109 -8.12 -22.95 5.92
N GLY A 110 -7.91 -22.30 7.06
CA GLY A 110 -6.82 -22.63 7.99
C GLY A 110 -5.61 -21.71 7.91
N PHE A 111 -5.75 -20.54 7.27
CA PHE A 111 -4.78 -19.45 7.39
C PHE A 111 -5.02 -18.65 8.68
N LEU A 112 -4.08 -17.77 9.00
CA LEU A 112 -4.13 -16.87 10.16
C LEU A 112 -4.21 -15.41 9.70
N PRO A 113 -5.30 -15.00 9.03
CA PRO A 113 -5.40 -13.67 8.47
C PRO A 113 -5.53 -12.59 9.55
N HIS A 114 -4.82 -11.50 9.33
CA HIS A 114 -4.90 -10.29 10.13
C HIS A 114 -5.65 -9.22 9.32
N THR A 115 -6.38 -8.34 9.99
CA THR A 115 -6.98 -7.17 9.35
C THR A 115 -6.53 -5.89 10.01
N LEU A 116 -6.20 -4.88 9.19
CA LEU A 116 -5.79 -3.57 9.68
C LEU A 116 -7.01 -2.74 10.11
N GLU A 117 -7.08 -2.41 11.39
CA GLU A 117 -8.09 -1.52 11.95
C GLU A 117 -7.96 -0.11 11.36
N GLY A 118 -9.06 0.42 10.85
CA GLY A 118 -9.07 1.68 10.10
C GLY A 118 -8.48 1.57 8.67
N GLY A 119 -7.93 0.41 8.30
CA GLY A 119 -7.46 0.09 6.95
C GLY A 119 -6.43 1.05 6.40
N TYR A 120 -6.47 1.27 5.09
CA TYR A 120 -5.58 2.20 4.40
C TYR A 120 -5.64 3.63 4.97
N LYS A 121 -6.82 4.09 5.44
CA LYS A 121 -6.92 5.41 6.09
C LYS A 121 -6.02 5.51 7.32
N ARG A 122 -5.94 4.45 8.13
CA ARG A 122 -5.04 4.40 9.30
C ARG A 122 -3.57 4.45 8.84
N TYR A 123 -3.20 3.64 7.85
CA TYR A 123 -1.87 3.70 7.24
C TYR A 123 -1.51 5.13 6.78
N ARG A 124 -2.44 5.84 6.14
CA ARG A 124 -2.20 7.22 5.71
C ARG A 124 -1.98 8.19 6.86
N GLN A 125 -2.73 8.05 7.95
CA GLN A 125 -2.51 8.87 9.14
C GLN A 125 -1.13 8.60 9.72
N ASP A 126 -0.75 7.33 9.83
CA ASP A 126 0.57 6.89 10.28
C ASP A 126 1.70 7.49 9.41
N VAL A 127 1.57 7.51 8.08
CA VAL A 127 2.54 8.13 7.16
C VAL A 127 2.68 9.63 7.42
N MET A 128 1.56 10.35 7.53
CA MET A 128 1.61 11.80 7.77
C MET A 128 2.27 12.14 9.10
N THR A 129 1.87 11.46 10.18
CA THR A 129 2.49 11.63 11.50
C THR A 129 3.98 11.35 11.45
N GLN A 130 4.39 10.29 10.74
CA GLN A 130 5.79 9.95 10.60
C GLN A 130 6.58 11.05 9.87
N LEU A 131 6.04 11.62 8.80
CA LEU A 131 6.70 12.70 8.06
C LEU A 131 6.80 13.99 8.87
N GLU A 132 5.93 14.20 9.85
CA GLU A 132 6.03 15.30 10.81
C GLU A 132 7.10 15.05 11.88
N THR A 133 7.24 13.82 12.35
CA THR A 133 8.09 13.51 13.52
C THR A 133 9.48 13.01 13.16
N ASP A 134 9.60 12.05 12.24
CA ASP A 134 10.85 11.33 12.00
C ASP A 134 11.97 12.22 11.46
N PRO A 135 11.74 13.15 10.51
CA PRO A 135 12.81 14.01 10.01
C PRO A 135 13.52 14.81 11.11
N THR A 136 12.84 15.14 12.20
CA THR A 136 13.42 15.90 13.32
C THR A 136 14.50 15.13 14.08
N ARG A 137 14.57 13.80 13.91
CA ARG A 137 15.53 12.91 14.55
C ARG A 137 16.87 12.87 13.81
N PHE A 138 16.94 13.41 12.59
CA PHE A 138 18.11 13.32 11.72
C PHE A 138 18.72 14.68 11.42
N ARG A 139 20.02 14.69 11.16
CA ARG A 139 20.71 15.86 10.60
C ARG A 139 20.97 15.66 9.10
N PHE A 140 20.12 16.23 8.28
CA PHE A 140 20.29 16.17 6.83
C PHE A 140 21.46 17.02 6.33
N ARG A 141 22.29 16.43 5.45
CA ARG A 141 23.34 17.14 4.70
C ARG A 141 22.89 17.27 3.25
N ILE A 142 22.60 18.49 2.84
CA ILE A 142 22.10 18.77 1.49
C ILE A 142 23.28 18.77 0.51
N ILE A 143 23.16 17.98 -0.56
CA ILE A 143 24.09 18.00 -1.68
C ILE A 143 23.55 18.95 -2.75
N ALA A 144 24.12 20.14 -2.82
CA ALA A 144 23.73 21.18 -3.77
C ALA A 144 24.76 21.30 -4.91
N GLY A 145 24.29 21.74 -6.08
CA GLY A 145 25.12 21.93 -7.26
C GLY A 145 24.27 22.15 -8.52
N GLN A 146 24.88 22.67 -9.58
CA GLN A 146 24.19 22.95 -10.85
C GLN A 146 23.60 21.68 -11.49
N THR A 147 22.66 21.85 -12.41
CA THR A 147 22.15 20.77 -13.25
C THR A 147 23.30 20.17 -14.07
N GLY A 148 23.37 18.84 -14.18
CA GLY A 148 24.43 18.16 -14.94
C GLY A 148 25.73 17.90 -14.17
N THR A 149 25.87 18.32 -12.90
CA THR A 149 27.10 18.09 -12.11
C THR A 149 27.20 16.68 -11.49
N GLY A 150 26.38 15.72 -11.92
CA GLY A 150 26.47 14.33 -11.47
C GLY A 150 25.98 14.05 -10.04
N LYS A 151 25.15 14.92 -9.44
CA LYS A 151 24.61 14.74 -8.07
C LYS A 151 23.94 13.38 -7.86
N THR A 152 23.07 12.95 -8.78
CA THR A 152 22.41 11.64 -8.71
C THR A 152 23.42 10.50 -8.68
N ARG A 153 24.45 10.55 -9.54
CA ARG A 153 25.53 9.54 -9.55
C ARG A 153 26.32 9.52 -8.24
N PHE A 154 26.53 10.69 -7.62
CA PHE A 154 27.16 10.77 -6.31
C PHE A 154 26.28 10.15 -5.21
N LEU A 155 24.97 10.45 -5.21
CA LEU A 155 24.01 9.85 -4.27
C LEU A 155 23.95 8.32 -4.42
N GLU A 156 23.92 7.81 -5.66
CA GLU A 156 23.96 6.37 -5.95
C GLU A 156 25.25 5.73 -5.43
N ALA A 157 26.41 6.35 -5.66
CA ALA A 157 27.69 5.86 -5.17
C ALA A 157 27.77 5.88 -3.63
N LEU A 158 27.21 6.91 -2.99
CA LEU A 158 27.15 7.02 -1.54
C LEU A 158 26.25 5.92 -0.94
N ALA A 159 25.09 5.66 -1.55
CA ALA A 159 24.20 4.57 -1.14
C ALA A 159 24.88 3.20 -1.31
N ALA A 160 25.56 2.97 -2.43
CA ALA A 160 26.30 1.73 -2.68
C ALA A 160 27.46 1.51 -1.68
N ALA A 161 28.03 2.58 -1.14
CA ALA A 161 29.03 2.54 -0.09
C ALA A 161 28.43 2.33 1.33
N GLY A 162 27.12 2.11 1.45
CA GLY A 162 26.42 1.91 2.72
C GLY A 162 25.96 3.21 3.41
N GLY A 163 26.04 4.35 2.72
CA GLY A 163 25.52 5.61 3.25
C GLY A 163 24.00 5.68 3.23
N GLN A 164 23.41 6.33 4.23
CA GLN A 164 21.98 6.65 4.25
C GLN A 164 21.70 7.84 3.32
N VAL A 165 20.99 7.57 2.23
CA VAL A 165 20.73 8.52 1.16
C VAL A 165 19.23 8.74 1.00
N LEU A 166 18.83 10.02 1.01
CA LEU A 166 17.47 10.43 0.69
C LEU A 166 17.43 11.11 -0.68
N ASP A 167 17.15 10.33 -1.73
CA ASP A 167 17.05 10.83 -3.11
C ASP A 167 15.60 11.21 -3.45
N LEU A 168 15.23 12.47 -3.18
CA LEU A 168 13.88 12.97 -3.45
C LEU A 168 13.49 12.92 -4.94
N GLU A 169 14.45 13.13 -5.85
CA GLU A 169 14.22 13.06 -7.30
C GLU A 169 13.93 11.62 -7.72
N GLY A 170 14.69 10.66 -7.19
CA GLY A 170 14.45 9.23 -7.34
C GLY A 170 13.07 8.80 -6.81
N LEU A 171 12.69 9.26 -5.61
CA LEU A 171 11.39 8.94 -5.03
C LEU A 171 10.22 9.50 -5.87
N ALA A 172 10.39 10.69 -6.44
CA ALA A 172 9.42 11.35 -7.33
C ALA A 172 9.44 10.84 -8.78
N ASN A 173 10.37 9.95 -9.12
CA ASN A 173 10.61 9.51 -10.49
C ASN A 173 10.80 10.69 -11.48
N HIS A 174 11.61 11.68 -11.08
CA HIS A 174 11.78 12.94 -11.80
C HIS A 174 13.25 13.28 -12.00
N LYS A 175 13.66 13.80 -13.17
CA LYS A 175 15.05 14.21 -13.48
C LYS A 175 15.28 15.72 -13.30
N GLY A 176 14.79 16.27 -12.20
CA GLY A 176 14.97 17.69 -11.87
C GLY A 176 14.24 18.64 -12.83
N SER A 177 14.21 19.92 -12.46
CA SER A 177 13.33 20.93 -13.11
C SER A 177 13.59 21.18 -14.60
N MET A 178 14.74 20.74 -15.13
CA MET A 178 15.16 20.96 -16.53
C MET A 178 14.85 19.77 -17.45
N PHE A 179 14.85 18.54 -16.94
CA PHE A 179 14.73 17.35 -17.79
C PHE A 179 13.41 16.59 -17.60
N GLY A 180 12.62 16.93 -16.58
CA GLY A 180 11.28 16.38 -16.42
C GLY A 180 11.28 14.87 -16.16
N LEU A 181 10.29 14.18 -16.74
CA LEU A 181 10.14 12.72 -16.68
C LEU A 181 11.09 12.02 -17.67
N ARG A 182 11.53 10.80 -17.35
CA ARG A 182 12.12 9.94 -18.38
C ARG A 182 11.00 9.47 -19.33
N PRO A 183 11.28 9.27 -20.63
CA PRO A 183 10.28 8.69 -21.53
C PRO A 183 9.74 7.36 -21.01
N GLY A 184 8.42 7.23 -20.87
CA GLY A 184 7.75 6.04 -20.36
C GLY A 184 7.56 6.00 -18.84
N ASP A 185 8.16 6.92 -18.10
CA ASP A 185 8.00 7.02 -16.64
C ASP A 185 6.81 7.91 -16.26
N SER A 186 6.16 7.57 -15.16
CA SER A 186 5.16 8.40 -14.49
C SER A 186 5.64 8.83 -13.11
N GLN A 187 5.23 10.04 -12.69
CA GLN A 187 5.42 10.44 -11.30
C GLN A 187 4.43 9.68 -10.41
N PRO A 188 4.83 9.33 -9.18
CA PRO A 188 3.88 8.85 -8.19
C PRO A 188 2.82 9.91 -7.90
N SER A 189 1.65 9.49 -7.44
CA SER A 189 0.70 10.44 -6.84
C SER A 189 1.35 11.12 -5.63
N PRO A 190 0.85 12.28 -5.17
CA PRO A 190 1.33 12.90 -3.94
C PRO A 190 1.29 11.94 -2.74
N ARG A 191 0.25 11.12 -2.63
CA ARG A 191 0.15 10.10 -1.56
C ARG A 191 1.23 9.05 -1.70
N SER A 192 1.48 8.56 -2.91
CA SER A 192 2.52 7.55 -3.14
C SER A 192 3.91 8.13 -2.90
N PHE A 193 4.15 9.39 -3.25
CA PHE A 193 5.39 10.09 -2.90
C PHE A 193 5.59 10.16 -1.39
N ASP A 194 4.58 10.57 -0.62
CA ASP A 194 4.64 10.61 0.85
C ASP A 194 4.95 9.22 1.44
N SER A 195 4.28 8.17 0.94
CA SER A 195 4.51 6.78 1.37
C SER A 195 5.95 6.35 1.15
N ARG A 196 6.49 6.64 -0.04
CA ARG A 196 7.88 6.33 -0.41
C ARG A 196 8.87 7.10 0.46
N LEU A 197 8.61 8.38 0.71
CA LEU A 197 9.42 9.25 1.57
C LEU A 197 9.45 8.73 3.01
N ALA A 198 8.29 8.43 3.58
CA ALA A 198 8.18 7.88 4.92
C ALA A 198 8.85 6.51 5.04
N ALA A 199 8.74 5.66 4.02
CA ALA A 199 9.42 4.36 3.99
C ALA A 199 10.96 4.52 3.93
N ALA A 200 11.47 5.43 3.10
CA ALA A 200 12.90 5.71 3.00
C ALA A 200 13.48 6.20 4.34
N ILE A 201 12.83 7.18 4.97
CA ILE A 201 13.27 7.74 6.26
C ILE A 201 13.19 6.68 7.38
N ARG A 202 12.21 5.78 7.36
CA ARG A 202 12.11 4.70 8.36
C ARG A 202 13.32 3.76 8.34
N GLY A 203 13.96 3.60 7.18
CA GLY A 203 15.14 2.75 7.01
C GLY A 203 16.44 3.36 7.50
N PHE A 204 16.42 4.59 8.01
CA PHE A 204 17.60 5.30 8.48
C PHE A 204 17.89 5.04 9.96
N ASP A 205 19.17 4.90 10.28
CA ASP A 205 19.68 4.90 11.65
C ASP A 205 19.89 6.36 12.13
N PRO A 206 19.32 6.78 13.29
CA PRO A 206 19.41 8.16 13.80
C PRO A 206 20.80 8.59 14.26
#